data_AF-A0A2T1M0S1-F1
#
_entry.id   AF-A0A2T1M0S1-F1
#
_cell.length_a   1.000
_cell.length_b   1.000
_cell.length_c   1.000
_cell.angle_alpha   90.00
_cell.angle_beta   90.00
_cell.angle_gamma   90.00
#
_symmetry.space_group_name_H-M   'P 1'
#
loop_
_entity.id
_entity.type
_entity.pdbx_description
1 polymer ?
#
loop_
_entity_poly.entity_id
_entity_poly.type
_entity_poly.pdbx_seq_one_letter_code
_entity_poly.pdbx_strand_id
1 'polypeptide(L)' 'MTIKIISATPGLSTTEKILDVISLYPQGITTKELSNRLNRPVSMVNSCLKYLVETKLVYARLDQPNQHWIYYYQFDSLN' A
#
# COMPACT_ATOMS: atom_id res chain seq x y z
N MET A 1 -40.68 -11.86 -8.22
CA MET A 1 -39.88 -10.65 -7.92
C MET A 1 -38.53 -11.14 -7.40
N THR A 2 -37.48 -10.97 -8.18
CA THR A 2 -36.18 -11.65 -7.95
C THR A 2 -35.19 -10.65 -7.36
N ILE A 3 -34.79 -10.85 -6.11
CA ILE A 3 -33.76 -10.04 -5.44
C ILE A 3 -32.42 -10.43 -6.08
N LYS A 4 -31.86 -9.55 -6.91
CA LYS A 4 -30.47 -9.67 -7.39
C LYS A 4 -29.56 -9.30 -6.24
N ILE A 5 -29.04 -10.30 -5.53
CA ILE A 5 -27.94 -10.13 -4.59
C ILE A 5 -26.71 -9.81 -5.44
N ILE A 6 -26.36 -8.52 -5.54
CA ILE A 6 -25.07 -8.11 -6.07
C ILE A 6 -24.02 -8.53 -5.02
N SER A 7 -23.33 -9.65 -5.27
CA SER A 7 -22.11 -9.93 -4.54
C SER A 7 -21.16 -8.78 -4.82
N ALA A 8 -20.75 -8.06 -3.77
CA ALA A 8 -19.66 -7.10 -3.89
C ALA A 8 -18.48 -7.88 -4.48
N THR A 9 -18.17 -7.64 -5.76
CA THR A 9 -16.94 -8.15 -6.35
C THR A 9 -15.85 -7.70 -5.40
N PRO A 10 -15.05 -8.60 -4.80
CA PRO A 10 -13.93 -8.19 -3.99
C PRO A 10 -12.93 -7.58 -4.96
N GLY A 11 -13.17 -6.32 -5.35
CA GLY A 11 -12.22 -5.56 -6.13
C GLY A 11 -10.93 -5.55 -5.33
N LEU A 12 -9.80 -5.72 -6.04
CA LEU A 12 -8.44 -5.63 -5.51
C LEU A 12 -8.44 -4.72 -4.28
N SER A 13 -8.18 -5.32 -3.12
CA SER A 13 -8.16 -4.63 -1.85
C SER A 13 -7.24 -3.43 -2.02
N THR A 14 -7.58 -2.29 -1.43
CA THR A 14 -6.77 -1.07 -1.64
C THR A 14 -5.31 -1.29 -1.24
N THR A 15 -5.07 -2.22 -0.32
CA THR A 15 -3.77 -2.80 0.03
C THR A 15 -3.02 -3.48 -1.13
N GLU A 16 -3.69 -4.26 -1.97
CA GLU A 16 -3.09 -4.91 -3.15
C GLU A 16 -2.69 -3.88 -4.21
N LYS A 17 -3.52 -2.86 -4.44
CA LYS A 17 -3.13 -1.74 -5.31
C LYS A 17 -1.96 -0.95 -4.76
N ILE A 18 -1.90 -0.78 -3.43
CA ILE A 18 -0.76 -0.14 -2.77
C ILE A 18 0.50 -0.99 -2.97
N LEU A 19 0.41 -2.30 -2.78
CA LEU A 19 1.52 -3.23 -3.03
C LEU A 19 2.02 -3.20 -4.46
N ASP A 20 1.11 -3.24 -5.43
CA ASP A 20 1.45 -3.17 -6.85
C ASP A 20 2.22 -1.89 -7.17
N VAL A 21 1.73 -0.75 -6.68
CA VAL A 21 2.43 0.54 -6.83
C VAL A 21 3.80 0.49 -6.15
N ILE A 22 3.91 0.05 -4.88
CA ILE A 22 5.19 0.01 -4.16
C ILE A 22 6.19 -0.94 -4.85
N SER A 23 5.72 -2.05 -5.41
CA SER A 23 6.54 -3.03 -6.16
C SER A 23 7.15 -2.41 -7.42
N LEU A 24 6.44 -1.49 -8.08
CA LEU A 24 6.96 -0.74 -9.23
C LEU A 24 8.02 0.33 -8.85
N TYR A 25 8.17 0.65 -7.56
CA TYR A 25 9.13 1.65 -7.06
C TYR A 25 10.21 1.02 -6.17
N PRO A 26 11.23 0.35 -6.76
CA PRO A 26 12.33 -0.25 -6.00
C PRO A 26 13.18 0.78 -5.24
N GLN A 27 13.15 2.05 -5.65
CA GLN A 27 13.81 3.17 -4.96
C GLN A 27 13.14 3.59 -3.64
N GLY A 28 11.96 3.04 -3.33
CA GLY A 28 11.14 3.44 -2.19
C GLY A 28 10.19 4.59 -2.52
N ILE A 29 9.05 4.62 -1.83
CA ILE A 29 7.98 5.60 -2.05
C ILE A 29 7.49 6.17 -0.72
N THR A 30 7.20 7.47 -0.68
CA THR A 30 6.65 8.12 0.52
C THR A 30 5.12 7.99 0.58
N THR A 31 4.53 8.10 1.77
CA THR A 31 3.07 8.07 1.93
C THR A 31 2.35 9.14 1.10
N LYS A 32 2.96 10.32 0.93
CA LYS A 32 2.40 11.41 0.12
C LYS A 32 2.36 11.05 -1.36
N GLU A 33 3.45 10.53 -1.88
CA GLU A 33 3.54 10.14 -3.30
C GLU A 33 2.57 8.99 -3.60
N LEU A 34 2.51 8.02 -2.69
CA LEU A 34 1.58 6.89 -2.76
C LEU A 34 0.12 7.38 -2.72
N SER A 35 -0.21 8.29 -1.79
CA SER A 35 -1.53 8.92 -1.68
C SER A 35 -1.94 9.67 -2.96
N ASN A 36 -1.03 10.45 -3.55
CA ASN A 36 -1.26 11.15 -4.81
C ASN A 36 -1.51 10.16 -5.96
N ARG A 37 -0.71 9.10 -6.09
CA ARG A 37 -0.85 8.12 -7.18
C ARG A 37 -2.13 7.29 -7.07
N LEU A 38 -2.49 6.90 -5.85
CA LEU A 38 -3.73 6.17 -5.60
C LEU A 38 -4.96 7.08 -5.59
N ASN A 39 -4.77 8.41 -5.61
CA ASN A 39 -5.81 9.41 -5.44
C ASN A 39 -6.66 9.11 -4.18
N ARG A 40 -5.98 8.71 -3.09
CA ARG A 40 -6.57 8.28 -1.80
C ARG A 40 -6.01 9.14 -0.66
N PRO A 41 -6.81 9.43 0.38
CA PRO A 41 -6.33 10.22 1.51
C PRO A 41 -5.21 9.51 2.27
N VAL A 42 -4.21 10.29 2.70
CA VAL A 42 -3.03 9.81 3.45
C VAL A 42 -3.42 8.94 4.64
N SER A 43 -4.47 9.28 5.38
CA SER A 43 -4.92 8.48 6.54
C SER A 43 -5.29 7.04 6.17
N MET A 44 -6.00 6.85 5.05
CA MET A 44 -6.37 5.51 4.57
C MET A 44 -5.13 4.73 4.11
N VAL A 45 -4.22 5.41 3.40
CA VAL A 45 -2.96 4.83 2.95
C VAL A 45 -2.12 4.43 4.15
N ASN A 46 -2.06 5.25 5.20
CA ASN A 46 -1.30 4.97 6.41
C ASN A 46 -1.84 3.75 7.17
N SER A 47 -3.17 3.61 7.27
CA SER A 47 -3.80 2.40 7.82
C SER A 47 -3.45 1.16 7.01
N CYS A 48 -3.48 1.24 5.68
CA CYS A 48 -3.10 0.12 4.81
C CYS A 48 -1.60 -0.20 4.93
N LEU A 49 -0.73 0.81 4.94
CA LEU A 49 0.71 0.64 5.09
C LEU A 49 1.06 -0.01 6.42
N LYS A 50 0.41 0.40 7.52
CA LYS A 50 0.62 -0.22 8.83
C LYS A 50 0.31 -1.72 8.79
N TYR A 51 -0.82 -2.09 8.20
CA TYR A 51 -1.18 -3.49 7.99
C TYR A 51 -0.14 -4.22 7.11
N LEU A 52 0.31 -3.61 6.02
CA LEU A 52 1.32 -4.20 5.13
C LEU A 52 2.66 -4.43 5.84
N VAL A 53 3.09 -3.49 6.68
CA VAL A 53 4.28 -3.61 7.53
C VAL A 53 4.11 -4.73 8.55
N GLU A 54 2.95 -4.84 9.19
CA GLU A 54 2.65 -5.95 10.11
C GLU A 54 2.68 -7.31 9.40
N THR A 55 2.20 -7.39 8.16
CA THR A 55 2.29 -8.59 7.31
C THR A 55 3.67 -8.81 6.68
N LYS A 56 4.65 -7.94 6.94
CA LYS A 56 6.02 -8.00 6.38
C LYS A 56 6.08 -7.99 4.84
N LEU A 57 5.06 -7.42 4.19
CA LEU A 57 5.04 -7.28 2.72
C LEU A 57 5.75 -5.99 2.27
N VAL A 58 5.86 -5.01 3.16
CA VAL A 58 6.60 -3.76 2.93
C VAL A 58 7.42 -3.40 4.15
N TYR A 59 8.54 -2.72 3.94
CA TYR A 59 9.39 -2.20 5.01
C TYR A 59 9.33 -0.67 5.04
N ALA A 60 9.17 -0.10 6.23
CA ALA A 60 9.18 1.33 6.44
C ALA A 60 10.53 1.77 6.99
N ARG A 61 11.18 2.71 6.31
CA ARG A 61 12.43 3.36 6.74
C ARG A 61 12.17 4.82 7.01
N LEU A 62 12.64 5.33 8.15
CA LEU A 62 12.61 6.75 8.41
C LEU A 62 13.78 7.42 7.68
N ASP A 63 13.46 8.39 6.83
CA ASP A 63 14.46 9.31 6.27
C ASP A 63 14.80 10.36 7.33
N GLN A 64 15.96 10.21 7.97
CA GLN A 64 16.44 11.12 9.00
C GLN A 64 16.52 12.61 8.56
N PRO A 65 16.97 12.95 7.33
CA PRO A 65 17.09 14.36 6.95
C PRO A 65 15.74 15.06 6.74
N ASN A 66 14.69 14.35 6.30
CA ASN A 66 13.38 14.97 6.02
C ASN A 66 12.26 14.54 6.97
N GLN A 67 12.54 13.70 7.97
CA GLN A 67 11.58 13.14 8.92
C GLN A 67 10.35 12.48 8.27
N HIS A 68 10.51 11.93 7.06
CA HIS A 68 9.44 11.26 6.34
C HIS A 68 9.68 9.75 6.29
N TRP A 69 8.61 8.98 6.36
CA TRP A 69 8.66 7.53 6.18
C TRP A 69 8.70 7.18 4.69
N ILE A 70 9.72 6.43 4.30
CA ILE A 70 9.88 5.86 2.97
C ILE A 70 9.56 4.37 3.08
N TYR A 71 8.66 3.90 2.23
CA TYR A 71 8.21 2.52 2.19
C TYR A 71 8.83 1.82 0.99
N TYR A 72 9.39 0.64 1.23
CA TYR A 72 10.02 -0.22 0.24
C TYR A 72 9.24 -1.52 0.13
N TYR A 73 9.14 -2.05 -1.08
CA TYR A 73 8.60 -3.38 -1.29
C TYR A 73 9.54 -4.40 -0.64
N GLN A 74 9.01 -5.25 0.24
CA GLN A 74 9.79 -6.36 0.76
C GLN A 74 9.70 -7.50 -0.26
N PHE A 75 10.73 -7.62 -1.09
CA PHE A 75 10.84 -8.76 -1.99
C PHE A 75 11.08 -9.99 -1.12
N ASP A 76 10.02 -10.76 -0.88
CA ASP A 76 10.16 -12.09 -0.29
C ASP A 76 10.93 -12.94 -1.31
N SER A 77 12.21 -13.13 -1.04
CA SER A 77 13.08 -14.01 -1.81
C SER A 77 12.69 -15.45 -1.50
N LEU A 78 11.55 -15.91 -2.01
CA LEU A 78 11.21 -17.31 -2.06
C LEU A 78 11.67 -17.89 -3.41
N ASN A 79 12.88 -18.45 -3.34
CA ASN A 79 13.39 -19.61 -4.09
C ASN A 79 13.89 -19.39 -5.53
#